data_AF-V4JP97-F1
#
_entry.id   AF-V4JP97-F1
#
_cell.length_a   1.000
_cell.length_b   1.000
_cell.length_c   1.000
_cell.angle_alpha   90.00
_cell.angle_beta   90.00
_cell.angle_gamma   90.00
#
_symmetry.space_group_name_H-M   'P 1'
#
loop_
_entity.id
_entity.type
_entity.pdbx_description
1 polymer ?
#
loop_
_entity_poly.entity_id
_entity_poly.type
_entity_poly.pdbx_seq_one_letter_code
_entity_poly.pdbx_strand_id
1 'polypeptide(L)' 'AHADILLFDGNPLDDISVIVDFEDNMDLIVKAGVIYRNEVN' A
#
# COMPACT_ATOMS: atom_id res chain seq x y z
N ALA A 1 1.26 16.03 -13.16
CA ALA A 1 0.94 15.71 -11.76
C ALA A 1 1.39 14.28 -11.51
N HIS A 2 2.12 14.03 -10.43
CA HIS A 2 2.57 12.68 -10.10
C HIS A 2 1.74 12.17 -8.93
N ALA A 3 1.14 10.99 -9.09
CA ALA A 3 0.34 10.35 -8.04
C ALA A 3 1.24 9.42 -7.22
N ASP A 4 1.09 9.51 -5.91
CA ASP A 4 1.64 8.55 -4.97
C ASP A 4 0.48 7.69 -4.46
N ILE A 5 0.64 6.36 -4.51
CA ILE A 5 -0.39 5.39 -4.16
C ILE A 5 0.23 4.32 -3.27
N LEU A 6 -0.46 4.01 -2.18
CA LEU A 6 -0.22 2.83 -1.36
C LEU A 6 -1.46 1.94 -1.44
N LEU A 7 -1.25 0.65 -1.66
CA LEU A 7 -2.31 -0.36 -1.60
C LEU A 7 -2.02 -1.28 -0.42
N PHE A 8 -3.05 -1.49 0.39
CA PHE A 8 -3.03 -2.40 1.52
C PHE A 8 -4.17 -3.41 1.40
N ASP A 9 -3.97 -4.62 1.91
CA ASP A 9 -5.03 -5.61 2.08
C ASP A 9 -5.81 -5.33 3.37
N GLY A 10 -6.87 -4.54 3.25
CA GLY A 10 -7.76 -4.19 4.36
C GLY A 10 -8.20 -2.73 4.36
N ASN A 11 -9.12 -2.39 5.26
CA ASN A 11 -9.60 -1.01 5.45
C ASN A 11 -8.99 -0.39 6.72
N PRO A 12 -8.07 0.58 6.60
CA PRO A 12 -7.42 1.20 7.75
C PRO A 12 -8.35 2.06 8.61
N LEU A 13 -9.54 2.42 8.12
CA LEU A 13 -10.54 3.14 8.92
C LEU A 13 -11.28 2.22 9.89
N ASP A 14 -11.34 0.92 9.58
CA ASP A 14 -11.97 -0.10 10.42
C ASP A 14 -10.94 -0.74 11.36
N ASP A 15 -9.71 -0.95 10.87
CA ASP A 15 -8.57 -1.47 11.67
C ASP A 15 -7.25 -0.83 11.25
N ILE A 16 -6.64 -0.06 12.16
CA ILE A 16 -5.37 0.64 11.90
C ILE A 16 -4.16 -0.31 11.83
N SER A 17 -4.29 -1.54 12.34
CA SER A 17 -3.22 -2.56 12.31
C SER A 17 -2.73 -2.84 10.90
N VAL A 18 -3.61 -2.74 9.90
CA VAL A 18 -3.30 -2.89 8.46
C VAL A 18 -2.15 -1.98 8.00
N ILE A 19 -2.00 -0.80 8.61
CA ILE A 19 -0.88 0.11 8.32
C ILE A 19 0.31 -0.12 9.24
N VAL A 20 0.08 -0.48 10.51
CA VAL A 20 1.16 -0.72 11.49
C VAL A 20 1.97 -1.95 11.09
N ASP A 21 1.29 -3.02 10.70
CA ASP A 21 1.86 -4.30 10.26
C ASP A 21 2.02 -4.30 8.73
N PHE A 22 2.62 -3.24 8.20
CA PHE A 22 2.74 -3.01 6.74
C PHE A 22 3.56 -4.09 6.02
N GLU A 23 4.44 -4.81 6.73
CA GLU A 23 5.27 -5.86 6.14
C GLU A 23 4.40 -6.96 5.53
N ASP A 24 3.31 -7.30 6.23
CA ASP A 24 2.39 -8.37 5.86
C ASP A 24 1.19 -7.89 5.04
N ASN A 25 0.83 -6.60 5.11
CA ASN A 25 -0.43 -6.10 4.54
C ASN A 25 -0.27 -5.12 3.37
N MET A 26 0.94 -4.76 2.93
CA MET A 26 1.16 -3.75 1.89
C MET A 26 1.61 -4.35 0.54
N ASP A 27 0.70 -4.38 -0.43
CA ASP A 27 0.93 -5.06 -1.72
C ASP A 27 1.62 -4.19 -2.79
N LEU A 28 1.32 -2.88 -2.83
CA LEU A 28 1.78 -1.99 -3.90
C LEU A 28 2.22 -0.64 -3.36
N ILE A 29 3.38 -0.18 -3.85
CA ILE A 29 3.87 1.18 -3.65
C ILE A 29 4.10 1.81 -5.03
N VAL A 30 3.38 2.88 -5.31
CA VAL A 30 3.64 3.76 -6.45
C VAL A 30 4.09 5.11 -5.92
N LYS A 31 5.27 5.55 -6.35
CA LYS A 31 5.80 6.87 -6.03
C LYS A 31 6.18 7.58 -7.32
N ALA A 32 5.68 8.79 -7.45
CA ALA A 32 5.79 9.63 -8.62
C ALA A 32 5.33 8.96 -9.95
N GLY A 33 4.42 7.99 -9.87
CA GLY A 33 4.00 7.15 -11.01
C GLY A 33 4.94 5.98 -11.34
N VAL A 34 5.98 5.74 -10.53
CA VAL A 34 6.89 4.58 -10.66
C VAL A 34 6.51 3.51 -9.63
N ILE A 35 6.48 2.25 -10.06
CA ILE A 35 6.22 1.11 -9.17
C ILE A 35 7.52 0.76 -8.42
N TYR A 36 7.46 0.80 -7.08
CA TYR A 36 8.59 0.46 -6.19
C TYR A 36 8.44 -0.92 -5.53
N ARG A 37 7.21 -1.39 -5.29
CA ARG A 37 6.88 -2.75 -4.81
C ARG A 37 5.60 -3.20 -5.52
N ASN A 38 5.50 -4.46 -5.92
CA ASN A 38 4.28 -5.06 -6.45
C ASN A 38 4.21 -6.54 -6.10
N GLU A 39 3.28 -6.88 -5.21
CA GLU A 39 2.95 -8.25 -4.80
C GLU A 39 1.50 -8.62 -5.17
N VAL A 40 0.84 -7.78 -5.99
CA VAL A 40 -0.50 -8.05 -6.54
C VAL A 40 -0.40 -9.21 -7.54
N ASN A 41 -1.07 -10.32 -7.22
CA ASN A 41 -1.16 -11.52 -8.08
C ASN A 41 -2.32 -11.45 -9.08
#